data_AF-A0AAE6WBY7-F1
#
_entry.id   AF-A0AAE6WBY7-F1
#
_cell.length_a   1.000
_cell.length_b   1.000
_cell.length_c   1.000
_cell.angle_alpha   90.00
_cell.angle_beta   90.00
_cell.angle_gamma   90.00
#
_symmetry.space_group_name_H-M   'P 1'
#
loop_
_entity.id
_entity.type
_entity.pdbx_description
1 polymer ?
#
loop_
_entity_poly.entity_id
_entity_poly.type
_entity_poly.pdbx_seq_one_letter_code
_entity_poly.pdbx_strand_id
1 'polypeptide(L)'
;MPDRVPVRCPVCRRDHQYAPAAYPCRCGAPVVVPPALGAPARQLVHRVWEDSWITVRCGVCGRQDRWPQPELDCCCGAVLALPVLTVPQAAGREEPEAARHGSAPAWDPVALAVHWLERLGHRGVRRMERRGASAVGLRASGVLAEVETAARPVGARAVECLWLSGLAAGLPAVHFARAGYTAGAKERAEGIGLALFALDASGAARPVSGAAGELARGAGGGP
;
A
#
# COMPACT_ATOMS: atom_id res chain seq x y z
N MET A 1 16.28 11.91 -29.01
CA MET A 1 15.18 12.75 -28.48
C MET A 1 14.12 11.81 -27.93
N PRO A 2 13.45 12.10 -26.79
CA PRO A 2 12.36 11.25 -26.36
C PRO A 2 11.20 11.36 -27.35
N ASP A 3 10.69 10.22 -27.82
CA ASP A 3 9.50 10.18 -28.68
C ASP A 3 8.32 10.76 -27.90
N ARG A 4 7.78 11.88 -28.40
CA ARG A 4 6.63 12.55 -27.80
C ARG A 4 5.35 11.85 -28.25
N VAL A 5 4.50 11.52 -27.30
CA VAL A 5 3.22 10.85 -27.56
C VAL A 5 2.11 11.90 -27.63
N PRO A 6 1.31 11.95 -28.72
CA PRO A 6 0.16 12.83 -28.78
C PRO A 6 -0.94 12.35 -27.84
N VAL A 7 -1.51 13.28 -27.06
CA VAL A 7 -2.57 13.02 -26.08
C VAL A 7 -3.66 14.06 -26.25
N ARG A 8 -4.92 13.62 -26.36
CA ARG A 8 -6.07 14.53 -26.47
C ARG A 8 -6.86 14.57 -25.19
N CYS A 9 -7.13 15.77 -24.67
CA CYS A 9 -7.93 15.95 -23.47
C CYS A 9 -9.41 15.57 -23.72
N PRO A 10 -10.03 14.68 -22.91
CA PRO A 10 -11.44 14.33 -23.07
C PRO A 10 -12.39 15.47 -22.69
N VAL A 11 -11.93 16.43 -21.86
CA VAL A 11 -12.75 17.54 -21.34
C VAL A 11 -12.81 18.71 -22.33
N CYS A 12 -11.65 19.27 -22.71
CA CYS A 12 -11.58 20.44 -23.59
C CYS A 12 -11.15 20.13 -25.03
N ARG A 13 -10.90 18.85 -25.35
CA ARG A 13 -10.52 18.37 -26.69
C ARG A 13 -9.20 18.92 -27.25
N ARG A 14 -8.40 19.60 -26.43
CA ARG A 14 -7.06 20.11 -26.78
C ARG A 14 -6.06 18.97 -26.93
N ASP A 15 -5.18 19.10 -27.92
CA ASP A 15 -4.06 18.18 -28.14
C ASP A 15 -2.82 18.62 -27.35
N HIS A 16 -2.14 17.63 -26.78
CA HIS A 16 -0.93 17.76 -25.97
C HIS A 16 0.16 16.82 -26.49
N GLN A 17 1.40 17.18 -26.21
CA GLN A 17 2.56 16.31 -26.41
C GLN A 17 3.09 15.86 -25.06
N TYR A 18 2.99 14.57 -24.77
CA TYR A 18 3.50 13.97 -23.54
C TYR A 18 4.88 13.36 -23.79
N ALA A 19 5.83 13.65 -22.90
CA ALA A 19 7.16 13.05 -22.92
C ALA A 19 7.27 12.05 -21.75
N PRO A 20 7.36 10.73 -22.02
CA PRO A 20 7.45 9.72 -20.96
C PRO A 20 8.71 9.90 -20.09
N ALA A 21 8.54 9.84 -18.77
CA ALA A 21 9.64 9.84 -17.83
C ALA A 21 10.34 8.47 -17.79
N ALA A 22 11.67 8.49 -17.64
CA ALA A 22 12.47 7.28 -17.41
C ALA A 22 12.84 7.18 -15.93
N TYR A 23 12.60 6.01 -15.32
CA TYR A 23 12.96 5.75 -13.93
C TYR A 23 13.96 4.58 -13.81
N PRO A 24 14.89 4.61 -12.85
CA PRO A 24 15.92 3.59 -12.74
C PRO A 24 15.36 2.28 -12.16
N CYS A 25 15.42 1.19 -12.92
CA CYS A 25 15.21 -0.16 -12.39
C CYS A 25 16.29 -0.50 -11.36
N ARG A 26 15.99 -1.44 -10.45
CA ARG A 26 16.97 -2.00 -9.52
C ARG A 26 18.19 -2.64 -10.21
N CYS A 27 18.06 -3.06 -11.47
CA CYS A 27 19.18 -3.56 -12.26
C CYS A 27 20.01 -2.45 -12.96
N GLY A 28 19.67 -1.18 -12.74
CA GLY A 28 20.31 -0.01 -13.37
C GLY A 28 19.75 0.39 -14.74
N ALA A 29 18.90 -0.44 -15.35
CA ALA A 29 18.30 -0.13 -16.64
C ALA A 29 17.19 0.95 -16.52
N PRO A 30 17.09 1.91 -17.45
CA PRO A 30 15.99 2.86 -17.46
C PRO A 30 14.69 2.17 -17.87
N VAL A 31 13.64 2.33 -17.08
CA VAL A 31 12.28 1.90 -17.40
C VAL A 31 11.50 3.12 -17.83
N VAL A 32 11.06 3.10 -19.08
CA VAL A 32 10.14 4.10 -19.65
C VAL A 32 8.78 3.44 -19.77
N VAL A 33 7.75 4.14 -19.31
CA VAL A 33 6.37 3.67 -19.50
C VAL A 33 5.69 4.53 -20.55
N PRO A 34 5.74 4.14 -21.84
CA PRO A 34 5.04 4.88 -22.88
C PRO A 34 3.52 4.67 -22.73
N PRO A 35 2.72 5.75 -22.81
CA PRO A 35 1.28 5.61 -22.99
C PRO A 35 0.94 4.80 -24.23
N ALA A 36 -0.18 4.09 -24.19
CA ALA A 36 -0.77 3.40 -25.33
C ALA A 36 -1.15 4.45 -26.40
N LEU A 37 -0.47 4.41 -27.54
CA LEU A 37 -0.69 5.33 -28.63
C LEU A 37 -2.15 5.24 -29.11
N GLY A 38 -2.87 6.36 -29.17
CA GLY A 38 -4.24 6.43 -29.64
C GLY A 38 -5.32 6.00 -28.63
N ALA A 39 -4.95 5.49 -27.46
CA ALA A 39 -5.92 5.19 -26.41
C ALA A 39 -6.40 6.48 -25.71
N PRO A 40 -7.71 6.60 -25.40
CA PRO A 40 -8.26 7.83 -24.84
C PRO A 40 -7.74 8.06 -23.42
N ALA A 41 -7.22 9.26 -23.16
CA ALA A 41 -6.86 9.69 -21.81
C ALA A 41 -8.12 9.79 -20.93
N ARG A 42 -8.00 9.40 -19.65
CA ARG A 42 -9.09 9.45 -18.68
C ARG A 42 -8.94 10.68 -17.79
N GLN A 43 -10.00 11.46 -17.58
CA GLN A 43 -9.98 12.50 -16.55
C GLN A 43 -9.96 11.86 -15.15
N LEU A 44 -8.99 12.24 -14.35
CA LEU A 44 -8.96 11.94 -12.92
C LEU A 44 -9.80 12.99 -12.19
N VAL A 45 -11.01 12.58 -11.77
CA VAL A 45 -11.91 13.42 -10.95
C VAL A 45 -11.52 13.30 -9.46
N HIS A 46 -11.08 12.10 -9.06
CA HIS A 46 -10.56 11.83 -7.73
C HIS A 46 -9.23 11.10 -7.84
N ARG A 47 -8.22 11.62 -7.15
CA ARG A 47 -6.91 10.99 -7.06
C ARG A 47 -6.90 10.11 -5.82
N VAL A 48 -7.16 8.82 -6.00
CA VAL A 48 -6.89 7.82 -4.98
C VAL A 48 -5.44 7.39 -5.17
N TRP A 49 -4.66 7.35 -4.10
CA TRP A 49 -3.23 7.04 -4.18
C TRP A 49 -2.95 5.69 -4.89
N GLU A 50 -3.87 4.73 -4.80
CA GLU A 50 -3.80 3.42 -5.49
C GLU A 50 -3.85 3.53 -7.03
N ASP A 51 -4.55 4.52 -7.59
CA ASP A 51 -4.63 4.79 -9.03
C ASP A 51 -3.39 5.54 -9.57
N SER A 52 -2.39 5.83 -8.72
CA SER A 52 -1.19 6.57 -9.10
C SER A 52 0.01 5.69 -9.46
N TRP A 53 -0.17 4.36 -9.42
CA TRP A 53 0.89 3.38 -9.71
C TRP A 53 0.42 2.30 -10.68
N ILE A 54 1.31 1.88 -11.56
CA ILE A 54 1.11 0.84 -12.56
C ILE A 54 2.23 -0.20 -12.47
N THR A 55 1.92 -1.46 -12.79
CA THR A 55 2.93 -2.52 -12.81
C THR A 55 3.52 -2.62 -14.21
N VAL A 56 4.84 -2.47 -14.32
CA VAL A 56 5.56 -2.56 -15.60
C VAL A 56 6.74 -3.49 -15.47
N ARG A 57 6.99 -4.26 -16.53
CA ARG A 57 8.12 -5.18 -16.63
C ARG A 57 9.35 -4.44 -17.18
N CYS A 58 10.49 -4.56 -16.52
CA CYS A 58 11.76 -4.11 -17.06
C CYS A 58 12.12 -4.94 -18.31
N GLY A 59 12.36 -4.29 -19.44
CA GLY A 59 12.76 -4.96 -20.69
C GLY A 59 14.14 -5.64 -20.63
N VAL A 60 14.97 -5.28 -19.65
CA VAL A 60 16.33 -5.83 -19.49
C VAL A 60 16.35 -7.00 -18.52
N CYS A 61 15.97 -6.80 -17.25
CA CYS A 61 16.04 -7.87 -16.24
C CYS A 61 14.73 -8.66 -16.07
N GLY A 62 13.66 -8.26 -16.76
CA GLY A 62 12.37 -8.94 -16.71
C GLY A 62 11.59 -8.78 -15.39
N ARG A 63 12.13 -8.06 -14.40
CA ARG A 63 11.46 -7.80 -13.11
C ARG A 63 10.20 -6.95 -13.32
N GLN A 64 9.14 -7.31 -12.62
CA GLN A 64 7.92 -6.50 -12.52
C GLN A 64 8.00 -5.65 -11.25
N ASP A 65 7.88 -4.34 -11.40
CA ASP A 65 7.87 -3.37 -10.29
C ASP A 65 6.75 -2.34 -10.52
N ARG A 66 6.43 -1.59 -9.47
CA ARG A 66 5.45 -0.49 -9.54
C ARG A 66 6.13 0.80 -9.96
N TRP A 67 5.51 1.51 -10.90
CA TRP A 67 5.99 2.78 -11.44
C TRP A 67 4.87 3.82 -11.41
N PRO A 68 5.19 5.13 -11.31
CA PRO A 68 4.17 6.17 -11.33
C PRO A 68 3.34 6.10 -12.61
N GLN A 69 2.02 6.21 -12.47
CA GLN A 69 1.12 6.29 -13.61
C GLN A 69 1.42 7.58 -14.40
N PRO A 70 1.55 7.49 -15.74
CA PRO A 70 1.68 8.67 -16.58
C PRO A 70 0.45 9.58 -16.46
N GLU A 71 0.69 10.82 -16.02
CA GLU A 71 -0.35 11.83 -15.85
C GLU A 71 0.01 13.12 -16.59
N LEU A 72 -1.03 13.84 -17.05
CA LEU A 72 -0.90 15.11 -17.75
C LEU A 72 -1.88 16.14 -17.18
N ASP A 73 -1.35 17.28 -16.74
CA ASP A 73 -2.15 18.43 -16.34
C ASP A 73 -2.54 19.25 -17.57
N CYS A 74 -3.84 19.40 -17.81
CA CYS A 74 -4.37 20.22 -18.88
C CYS A 74 -4.65 21.65 -18.37
N CYS A 75 -4.36 22.66 -19.18
CA CYS A 75 -4.66 24.07 -18.90
C CYS A 75 -6.15 24.36 -18.63
N CYS A 76 -7.08 23.45 -18.97
CA CYS A 76 -8.50 23.55 -18.63
C CYS A 76 -8.83 23.17 -17.17
N GLY A 77 -7.83 22.75 -16.39
CA GLY A 77 -8.00 22.30 -15.00
C GLY A 77 -8.19 20.79 -14.83
N ALA A 78 -8.28 20.02 -15.92
CA ALA A 78 -8.37 18.57 -15.86
C ALA A 78 -6.99 17.92 -15.68
N VAL A 79 -6.90 16.95 -14.76
CA VAL A 79 -5.76 16.02 -14.66
C VAL A 79 -6.10 14.76 -15.43
N LEU A 80 -5.21 14.31 -16.32
CA LEU A 80 -5.44 13.19 -17.22
C LEU A 80 -4.55 12.01 -16.86
N ALA A 81 -5.13 10.84 -16.60
CA ALA A 81 -4.41 9.57 -16.58
C ALA A 81 -4.24 9.06 -18.01
N LEU A 82 -3.01 8.76 -18.41
CA LEU A 82 -2.72 8.23 -19.73
C LEU A 82 -2.72 6.70 -19.65
N PRO A 83 -3.57 6.02 -20.44
CA PRO A 83 -3.55 4.56 -20.50
C PRO A 83 -2.18 4.09 -20.97
N VAL A 84 -1.64 3.08 -20.31
CA VAL A 84 -0.40 2.41 -20.73
C VAL A 84 -0.76 1.04 -21.28
N LEU A 85 0.03 0.51 -22.21
CA LEU A 85 -0.10 -0.89 -22.60
C LEU A 85 0.37 -1.73 -21.42
N THR A 86 -0.55 -2.07 -20.53
CA THR A 86 -0.31 -3.11 -19.55
C THR A 86 -0.19 -4.42 -20.32
N VAL A 87 0.86 -5.20 -20.04
CA VAL A 87 0.81 -6.62 -20.37
C VAL A 87 -0.48 -7.12 -19.74
N PRO A 88 -1.39 -7.80 -20.48
CA PRO A 88 -2.62 -8.29 -19.89
C PRO A 88 -2.23 -9.03 -18.62
N GLN A 89 -2.68 -8.51 -17.47
CA GLN A 89 -2.88 -9.40 -16.34
C GLN A 89 -3.86 -10.40 -16.92
N ALA A 90 -3.38 -11.63 -17.18
CA ALA A 90 -4.29 -12.72 -17.42
C ALA A 90 -5.34 -12.58 -16.33
N ALA A 91 -6.59 -12.36 -16.74
CA ALA A 91 -7.72 -12.42 -15.84
C ALA A 91 -7.73 -13.85 -15.32
N GLY A 92 -6.96 -14.06 -14.26
CA GLY A 92 -6.93 -15.25 -13.46
C GLY A 92 -8.26 -15.27 -12.76
N ARG A 93 -9.22 -15.89 -13.45
CA ARG A 93 -10.28 -16.67 -12.86
C ARG A 93 -9.73 -17.33 -11.61
N GLU A 94 -10.45 -17.16 -10.50
CA GLU A 94 -10.22 -17.87 -9.25
C GLU A 94 -9.90 -19.36 -9.54
N GLU A 95 -8.74 -19.82 -9.08
CA GLU A 95 -8.49 -21.07 -8.34
C GLU A 95 -6.98 -21.13 -7.99
N PRO A 96 -6.51 -21.95 -7.02
CA PRO A 96 -5.57 -21.51 -6.00
C PRO A 96 -4.15 -21.86 -6.43
N GLU A 97 -3.24 -20.88 -6.41
CA GLU A 97 -1.81 -21.12 -6.62
C GLU A 97 -1.17 -21.68 -5.33
N ALA A 98 -1.67 -22.84 -4.91
CA ALA A 98 -0.89 -23.79 -4.14
C ALA A 98 0.13 -24.46 -5.07
N ALA A 99 1.34 -24.62 -4.58
CA ALA A 99 2.44 -25.36 -5.19
C ALA A 99 3.26 -24.66 -6.28
N ARG A 100 3.96 -23.56 -5.96
CA ARG A 100 5.32 -23.29 -6.48
C ARG A 100 6.28 -22.60 -5.50
N HIS A 101 6.25 -22.90 -4.21
CA HIS A 101 7.42 -22.70 -3.33
C HIS A 101 7.39 -23.75 -2.22
N GLY A 102 8.14 -24.84 -2.40
CA GLY A 102 8.36 -25.79 -1.32
C GLY A 102 9.25 -25.17 -0.25
N SER A 103 8.65 -24.70 0.85
CA SER A 103 9.16 -24.76 2.22
C SER A 103 8.16 -24.10 3.18
N ALA A 104 7.35 -24.94 3.87
CA ALA A 104 6.40 -24.58 4.95
C ALA A 104 5.33 -23.51 4.61
N PRO A 105 4.17 -23.44 5.31
CA PRO A 105 3.28 -22.29 5.17
C PRO A 105 4.04 -21.04 5.66
N ALA A 106 4.52 -20.23 4.72
CA ALA A 106 5.26 -19.02 5.04
C ALA A 106 4.34 -18.08 5.84
N TRP A 107 4.70 -17.85 7.10
CA TRP A 107 4.00 -16.93 7.99
C TRP A 107 3.92 -15.53 7.35
N ASP A 108 2.72 -15.12 6.89
CA ASP A 108 2.47 -13.78 6.33
C ASP A 108 1.95 -12.84 7.44
N PRO A 109 2.76 -11.88 7.92
CA PRO A 109 2.34 -10.93 8.95
C PRO A 109 1.15 -10.07 8.53
N VAL A 110 0.96 -9.81 7.23
CA VAL A 110 -0.14 -8.99 6.75
C VAL A 110 -1.45 -9.77 6.77
N ALA A 111 -1.44 -11.02 6.29
CA ALA A 111 -2.60 -11.90 6.40
C ALA A 111 -3.00 -12.12 7.86
N LEU A 112 -2.02 -12.28 8.76
CA LEU A 112 -2.27 -12.41 10.18
C LEU A 112 -2.92 -11.17 10.80
N ALA A 113 -2.43 -9.97 10.45
CA ALA A 113 -3.03 -8.72 10.91
C ALA A 113 -4.48 -8.55 10.41
N VAL A 114 -4.76 -8.91 9.16
CA VAL A 114 -6.13 -8.90 8.59
C VAL A 114 -7.05 -9.83 9.39
N HIS A 115 -6.66 -11.10 9.56
CA HIS A 115 -7.44 -12.08 10.32
C HIS A 115 -7.71 -11.62 11.76
N TRP A 116 -6.73 -10.98 12.38
CA TRP A 116 -6.89 -10.47 13.73
C TRP A 116 -7.85 -9.28 13.80
N LEU A 117 -7.79 -8.35 12.85
CA LEU A 117 -8.75 -7.24 12.73
C LEU A 117 -10.18 -7.74 12.47
N GLU A 118 -10.34 -8.77 11.64
CA GLU A 118 -11.64 -9.40 11.39
C GLU A 118 -12.22 -10.05 12.66
N ARG A 119 -11.38 -10.70 13.47
CA ARG A 119 -11.79 -11.25 14.78
C ARG A 119 -12.21 -10.16 15.77
N LEU A 120 -11.63 -8.96 15.68
CA LEU A 120 -12.08 -7.79 16.44
C LEU A 120 -13.41 -7.20 15.94
N GLY A 121 -14.00 -7.74 14.88
CA GLY A 121 -15.23 -7.24 14.27
C GLY A 121 -15.01 -6.12 13.25
N HIS A 122 -13.77 -5.76 12.91
CA HIS A 122 -13.49 -4.81 11.84
C HIS A 122 -13.67 -5.48 10.48
N ARG A 123 -14.73 -5.12 9.76
CA ARG A 123 -15.04 -5.68 8.44
C ARG A 123 -14.45 -4.81 7.32
N GLY A 124 -14.34 -5.43 6.14
CA GLY A 124 -13.94 -4.72 4.92
C GLY A 124 -12.50 -4.22 4.98
N VAL A 125 -11.57 -5.04 5.50
CA VAL A 125 -10.15 -4.69 5.54
C VAL A 125 -9.65 -4.50 4.10
N ARG A 126 -9.27 -3.27 3.77
CA ARG A 126 -8.63 -2.90 2.51
C ARG A 126 -7.17 -2.64 2.80
N ARG A 127 -6.28 -3.29 2.04
CA ARG A 127 -4.86 -2.96 2.07
C ARG A 127 -4.71 -1.54 1.53
N MET A 128 -4.13 -0.65 2.33
CA MET A 128 -3.64 0.63 1.85
C MET A 128 -2.22 0.42 1.31
N GLU A 129 -1.80 1.28 0.37
CA GLU A 129 -0.44 1.18 -0.15
C GLU A 129 0.62 1.28 0.96
N ARG A 130 1.76 0.64 0.69
CA ARG A 130 2.88 0.52 1.61
C ARG A 130 3.40 1.90 2.00
N ARG A 131 3.43 2.21 3.30
CA ARG A 131 4.07 3.42 3.84
C ARG A 131 5.55 3.10 4.09
N GLY A 132 6.42 3.60 3.20
CA GLY A 132 7.85 3.31 3.27
C GLY A 132 8.22 1.91 2.74
N ALA A 133 9.45 1.46 2.98
CA ALA A 133 9.98 0.25 2.34
C ALA A 133 9.37 -1.06 2.88
N SER A 134 8.85 -1.06 4.11
CA SER A 134 8.50 -2.31 4.83
C SER A 134 7.17 -2.29 5.61
N ALA A 135 6.50 -1.14 5.75
CA ALA A 135 5.23 -1.04 6.47
C ALA A 135 4.03 -1.02 5.53
N VAL A 136 3.06 -1.91 5.74
CA VAL A 136 1.85 -2.04 4.91
C VAL A 136 0.67 -1.44 5.67
N GLY A 137 0.06 -0.39 5.13
CA GLY A 137 -1.16 0.16 5.69
C GLY A 137 -2.36 -0.76 5.45
N LEU A 138 -3.29 -0.79 6.40
CA LEU A 138 -4.58 -1.46 6.34
C LEU A 138 -5.64 -0.47 6.79
N ARG A 139 -6.80 -0.46 6.14
CA ARG A 139 -7.96 0.30 6.59
C ARG A 139 -9.14 -0.63 6.68
N ALA A 140 -9.82 -0.60 7.82
CA ALA A 140 -11.10 -1.29 7.98
C ALA A 140 -12.14 -0.29 8.48
N SER A 141 -13.41 -0.71 8.54
CA SER A 141 -14.47 0.14 9.08
C SER A 141 -14.12 0.58 10.52
N GLY A 142 -13.79 1.86 10.69
CA GLY A 142 -13.51 2.45 11.99
C GLY A 142 -12.08 2.31 12.53
N VAL A 143 -11.12 1.80 11.75
CA VAL A 143 -9.71 1.69 12.22
C VAL A 143 -8.71 1.85 11.07
N LEU A 144 -7.60 2.51 11.38
CA LEU A 144 -6.41 2.55 10.54
C LEU A 144 -5.36 1.63 11.16
N ALA A 145 -4.90 0.63 10.42
CA ALA A 145 -3.87 -0.30 10.88
C ALA A 145 -2.61 -0.20 10.01
N GLU A 146 -1.46 -0.53 10.58
CA GLU A 146 -0.21 -0.64 9.83
C GLU A 146 0.56 -1.89 10.26
N VAL A 147 1.17 -2.58 9.31
CA VAL A 147 1.92 -3.82 9.53
C VAL A 147 3.37 -3.64 9.09
N GLU A 148 4.29 -3.56 10.04
CA GLU A 148 5.72 -3.52 9.78
C GLU A 148 6.29 -4.94 9.62
N THR A 149 6.77 -5.21 8.41
CA THR A 149 7.30 -6.51 7.98
C THR A 149 8.82 -6.62 8.10
N ALA A 150 9.51 -5.52 8.41
CA ALA A 150 10.96 -5.50 8.57
C ALA A 150 11.43 -6.50 9.63
N ALA A 151 12.65 -7.01 9.46
CA ALA A 151 13.31 -7.87 10.43
C ALA A 151 13.91 -7.08 11.63
N ARG A 152 13.76 -5.75 11.64
CA ARG A 152 14.29 -4.87 12.70
C ARG A 152 13.15 -4.32 13.56
N PRO A 153 13.38 -4.08 14.87
CA PRO A 153 12.38 -3.49 15.74
C PRO A 153 11.95 -2.09 15.28
N VAL A 154 10.68 -1.76 15.51
CA VAL A 154 10.08 -0.47 15.18
C VAL A 154 10.47 0.60 16.21
N GLY A 155 10.87 1.78 15.71
CA GLY A 155 11.25 2.93 16.55
C GLY A 155 10.08 3.90 16.80
N ALA A 156 10.26 4.79 17.79
CA ALA A 156 9.22 5.71 18.25
C ALA A 156 8.67 6.64 17.14
N ARG A 157 9.51 7.09 16.21
CA ARG A 157 9.07 7.95 15.10
C ARG A 157 8.00 7.29 14.23
N ALA A 158 8.09 5.99 13.97
CA ALA A 158 7.08 5.28 13.16
C ALA A 158 5.73 5.22 13.90
N VAL A 159 5.78 4.96 15.21
CA VAL A 159 4.62 4.99 16.12
C VAL A 159 3.94 6.37 16.08
N GLU A 160 4.71 7.46 16.20
CA GLU A 160 4.19 8.83 16.13
C GLU A 160 3.59 9.17 14.76
N CYS A 161 4.27 8.80 13.67
CA CYS A 161 3.77 9.05 12.32
C CYS A 161 2.43 8.34 12.07
N LEU A 162 2.29 7.12 12.57
CA LEU A 162 1.03 6.39 12.49
C LEU A 162 -0.06 7.07 13.32
N TRP A 163 0.24 7.46 14.55
CA TRP A 163 -0.71 8.17 15.41
C TRP A 163 -1.21 9.47 14.78
N LEU A 164 -0.32 10.30 14.24
CA LEU A 164 -0.70 11.51 13.51
C LEU A 164 -1.58 11.22 12.29
N SER A 165 -1.36 10.08 11.63
CA SER A 165 -2.17 9.65 10.50
C SER A 165 -3.58 9.23 10.91
N GLY A 166 -3.69 8.51 12.04
CA GLY A 166 -4.98 8.18 12.65
C GLY A 166 -5.76 9.44 13.03
N LEU A 167 -5.10 10.36 13.74
CA LEU A 167 -5.67 11.66 14.09
C LEU A 167 -6.16 12.45 12.87
N ALA A 168 -5.33 12.56 11.82
CA ALA A 168 -5.71 13.25 10.59
C ALA A 168 -6.91 12.59 9.89
N ALA A 169 -7.05 11.27 10.00
CA ALA A 169 -8.18 10.53 9.46
C ALA A 169 -9.41 10.51 10.38
N GLY A 170 -9.30 11.03 11.61
CA GLY A 170 -10.34 10.91 12.65
C GLY A 170 -10.61 9.46 13.08
N LEU A 171 -9.62 8.57 12.96
CA LEU A 171 -9.74 7.14 13.24
C LEU A 171 -8.72 6.70 14.30
N PRO A 172 -9.09 5.75 15.18
CA PRO A 172 -8.11 5.07 16.01
C PRO A 172 -7.10 4.32 15.13
N ALA A 173 -5.85 4.26 15.60
CA ALA A 173 -4.77 3.63 14.87
C ALA A 173 -4.17 2.43 15.62
N VAL A 174 -3.82 1.37 14.88
CA VAL A 174 -3.26 0.13 15.42
C VAL A 174 -2.00 -0.23 14.64
N HIS A 175 -0.92 -0.60 15.33
CA HIS A 175 0.32 -1.01 14.69
C HIS A 175 0.62 -2.48 15.00
N PHE A 176 1.00 -3.24 13.97
CA PHE A 176 1.48 -4.61 14.05
C PHE A 176 2.95 -4.66 13.61
N ALA A 177 3.79 -5.41 14.32
CA ALA A 177 5.18 -5.56 13.95
C ALA A 177 5.65 -7.00 14.10
N ARG A 178 6.37 -7.50 13.07
CA ARG A 178 7.02 -8.82 13.11
C ARG A 178 8.19 -8.86 14.09
N ALA A 179 9.10 -7.90 13.99
CA ALA A 179 10.31 -7.86 14.82
C ALA A 179 10.11 -7.13 16.16
N GLY A 180 8.86 -6.80 16.51
CA GLY A 180 8.53 -6.05 17.73
C GLY A 180 8.96 -4.59 17.69
N TYR A 181 9.07 -3.98 18.87
CA TYR A 181 9.25 -2.54 19.07
C TYR A 181 10.41 -2.26 20.02
N THR A 182 11.11 -1.14 19.81
CA THR A 182 12.10 -0.64 20.77
C THR A 182 11.44 -0.19 22.07
N ALA A 183 12.21 -0.03 23.15
CA ALA A 183 11.70 0.46 24.43
C ALA A 183 11.05 1.85 24.28
N GLY A 184 11.72 2.79 23.60
CA GLY A 184 11.19 4.13 23.35
C GLY A 184 9.92 4.13 22.49
N ALA A 185 9.73 3.14 21.59
CA ALA A 185 8.49 3.01 20.84
C ALA A 185 7.32 2.58 21.73
N LYS A 186 7.55 1.69 22.70
CA LYS A 186 6.53 1.26 23.67
C LYS A 186 6.15 2.39 24.61
N GLU A 187 7.14 3.05 25.21
CA GLU A 187 6.92 4.22 26.08
C GLU A 187 6.14 5.32 25.36
N ARG A 188 6.51 5.61 24.11
CA ARG A 188 5.81 6.60 23.31
C ARG A 188 4.36 6.20 23.01
N ALA A 189 4.12 4.93 22.72
CA ALA A 189 2.77 4.42 22.46
C ALA A 189 1.87 4.54 23.70
N GLU A 190 2.38 4.28 24.90
CA GLU A 190 1.63 4.52 26.14
C GLU A 190 1.26 5.99 26.29
N GLY A 191 2.20 6.91 26.03
CA GLY A 191 1.97 8.34 26.16
C GLY A 191 0.94 8.92 25.17
N ILE A 192 0.70 8.26 24.03
CA ILE A 192 -0.23 8.74 22.99
C ILE A 192 -1.45 7.83 22.77
N GLY A 193 -1.56 6.74 23.54
CA GLY A 193 -2.67 5.78 23.44
C GLY A 193 -2.70 4.97 22.15
N LEU A 194 -1.55 4.68 21.52
CA LEU A 194 -1.51 3.90 20.28
C LEU A 194 -1.46 2.40 20.57
N ALA A 195 -2.36 1.62 19.99
CA ALA A 195 -2.39 0.18 20.17
C ALA A 195 -1.28 -0.51 19.36
N LEU A 196 -0.31 -1.08 20.06
CA LEU A 196 0.78 -1.88 19.49
C LEU A 196 0.58 -3.38 19.72
N PHE A 197 0.76 -4.16 18.66
CA PHE A 197 0.77 -5.62 18.68
C PHE A 197 2.07 -6.17 18.09
N ALA A 198 2.65 -7.15 18.76
CA ALA A 198 3.73 -7.98 18.22
C ALA A 198 3.11 -9.23 17.60
N LEU A 199 3.42 -9.48 16.33
CA LEU A 199 2.96 -10.68 15.64
C LEU A 199 3.94 -11.83 15.91
N ASP A 200 3.43 -12.96 16.39
CA ASP A 200 4.24 -14.16 16.61
C ASP A 200 4.05 -15.22 15.52
N ALA A 201 5.03 -16.11 15.37
CA ALA A 201 5.04 -17.19 14.39
C ALA A 201 3.87 -18.19 14.55
N SER A 202 3.18 -18.18 15.70
CA SER A 202 2.02 -19.04 15.96
C SER A 202 0.72 -18.50 15.35
N GLY A 203 0.75 -17.27 14.84
CA GLY A 203 -0.44 -16.63 14.28
C GLY A 203 -1.25 -15.88 15.33
N ALA A 204 -0.63 -15.43 16.42
CA ALA A 204 -1.27 -14.54 17.38
C ALA A 204 -0.65 -13.13 17.35
N ALA A 205 -1.50 -12.14 17.61
CA ALA A 205 -1.09 -10.76 17.82
C ALA A 205 -1.06 -10.49 19.33
N ARG A 206 0.13 -10.41 19.91
CA ARG A 206 0.32 -10.18 21.35
C ARG A 206 0.28 -8.68 21.65
N PRO A 207 -0.58 -8.21 22.57
CA PRO A 207 -0.60 -6.80 22.95
C PRO A 207 0.71 -6.43 23.65
N VAL A 208 1.30 -5.30 23.26
CA VAL A 208 2.54 -4.78 23.85
C VAL A 208 2.42 -3.35 24.36
N SER A 209 1.19 -2.83 24.42
CA SER A 209 0.83 -1.53 25.01
C SER A 209 -0.48 -1.65 25.80
N GLY A 210 -0.76 -0.72 26.71
CA GLY A 210 -2.02 -0.64 27.46
C GLY A 210 -3.25 -0.60 26.55
N ALA A 211 -3.25 0.31 25.58
CA ALA A 211 -4.32 0.45 24.58
C ALA A 211 -4.56 -0.84 23.77
N ALA A 212 -3.49 -1.58 23.42
CA ALA A 212 -3.62 -2.88 22.77
C ALA A 212 -4.24 -3.93 23.69
N GLY A 213 -3.90 -3.90 24.99
CA GLY A 213 -4.50 -4.78 25.99
C GLY A 213 -5.99 -4.52 26.20
N GLU A 214 -6.42 -3.25 26.15
CA GLU A 214 -7.84 -2.88 26.22
C GLU A 214 -8.62 -3.38 24.99
N LEU A 215 -8.09 -3.13 23.78
CA LEU A 215 -8.67 -3.64 22.53
C LEU A 215 -8.78 -5.17 22.52
N ALA A 216 -7.74 -5.88 22.97
CA ALA A 216 -7.75 -7.33 23.04
C ALA A 216 -8.76 -7.89 24.06
N ARG A 217 -9.02 -7.17 25.16
CA ARG A 217 -10.04 -7.57 26.14
C ARG A 217 -11.46 -7.29 25.66
N GLY A 218 -11.68 -6.17 24.97
CA GLY A 218 -12.98 -5.86 24.34
C GLY A 218 -13.39 -6.89 23.28
N ALA A 219 -12.43 -7.52 22.61
CA ALA A 219 -12.64 -8.57 21.60
C ALA A 219 -13.19 -9.89 22.17
N GLY A 220 -12.82 -10.22 23.40
CA GLY A 220 -13.23 -11.46 24.08
C GLY A 220 -14.58 -11.36 24.79
N GLY A 221 -15.26 -10.21 24.67
CA GLY A 221 -16.52 -9.91 25.34
C GLY A 221 -17.57 -9.40 24.36
N GLY A 222 -18.07 -10.27 23.50
CA GLY A 222 -19.29 -10.04 22.71
C GLY A 222 -19.97 -11.40 22.47
N PRO A 223 -21.30 -11.50 22.69
CA PRO A 223 -22.00 -12.74 23.00
C PRO A 223 -21.95 -13.81 21.90
#